data_AF-A0A1S8WTT5-F1
#
_entry.id   AF-A0A1S8WTT5-F1
#
_cell.length_a   1.000
_cell.length_b   1.000
_cell.length_c   1.000
_cell.angle_alpha   90.00
_cell.angle_beta   90.00
_cell.angle_gamma   90.00
#
_symmetry.space_group_name_H-M   'P 1'
#
loop_
_entity.id
_entity.type
_entity.pdbx_description
1 polymer ?
#
loop_
_entity_poly.entity_id
_entity_poly.type
_entity_poly.pdbx_seq_one_letter_code
_entity_poly.pdbx_strand_id
1 'polypeptide(L)'
;EVPKDSEFLDEHNFYRQRLREGTDPEGYHVPGLADLIWDRELAAECRRWAETCVYQYAQNINAEENLASTTNVIGDPVQLWYAYRNKTGHYRKMVSPTAVYLGCHMTRCAVLQLVQAGVNQTNAYYTVCRYSTVSFSYRYKRHQNHRANSKPNEMEIEMQNFLQKLCYGINTAFRALNS
;
A
#
# COMPACT_ATOMS: atom_id res chain seq x y z
N GLU A 1 -1.99 20.36 -4.30
CA GLU A 1 -1.91 19.35 -5.38
C GLU A 1 -1.72 17.98 -4.72
N VAL A 2 -2.09 16.87 -5.36
CA VAL A 2 -1.83 15.53 -4.80
C VAL A 2 -0.33 15.26 -4.94
N PRO A 3 0.39 14.84 -3.87
CA PRO A 3 1.82 14.63 -3.97
C PRO A 3 2.17 13.54 -4.99
N LYS A 4 3.25 13.75 -5.73
CA LYS A 4 3.83 12.76 -6.63
C LYS A 4 4.60 11.71 -5.83
N ASP A 5 4.78 10.54 -6.43
CA ASP A 5 5.58 9.44 -5.88
C ASP A 5 6.96 9.89 -5.36
N SER A 6 7.65 10.76 -6.11
CA SER A 6 8.96 11.29 -5.73
C SER A 6 8.91 12.14 -4.46
N GLU A 7 7.85 12.95 -4.27
CA GLU A 7 7.74 13.85 -3.12
C GLU A 7 7.58 13.05 -1.82
N PHE A 8 6.86 11.93 -1.84
CA PHE A 8 6.82 11.03 -0.69
C PHE A 8 8.20 10.46 -0.36
N LEU A 9 8.93 9.97 -1.35
CA LEU A 9 10.25 9.39 -1.12
C LEU A 9 11.23 10.43 -0.57
N ASP A 10 11.27 11.60 -1.21
CA ASP A 10 12.18 12.68 -0.88
C ASP A 10 11.95 13.16 0.56
N GLU A 11 10.70 13.37 0.97
CA GLU A 11 10.38 13.82 2.33
C GLU A 11 10.69 12.75 3.39
N HIS A 12 10.44 11.47 3.11
CA HIS A 12 10.85 10.40 4.02
C HIS A 12 12.36 10.35 4.19
N ASN A 13 13.10 10.43 3.09
CA ASN A 13 14.56 10.38 3.10
C ASN A 13 15.18 11.63 3.71
N PHE A 14 14.55 12.79 3.55
CA PHE A 14 14.92 14.02 4.26
C PHE A 14 14.92 13.80 5.78
N TYR A 15 13.83 13.29 6.37
CA TYR A 15 13.79 13.06 7.81
C TYR A 15 14.73 11.94 8.28
N ARG A 16 14.89 10.88 7.49
CA ARG A 16 15.86 9.81 7.80
C ARG A 16 17.30 10.32 7.76
N GLN A 17 17.65 11.17 6.80
CA GLN A 17 18.94 11.82 6.72
C GLN A 17 19.19 12.75 7.91
N ARG A 18 18.20 13.57 8.30
CA ARG A 18 18.32 14.43 9.49
C ARG A 18 18.65 13.64 10.75
N LEU A 19 17.99 12.51 10.95
CA LEU A 19 18.27 11.62 12.07
C LEU A 19 19.61 10.92 11.95
N ARG A 20 20.02 10.53 10.75
CA ARG A 20 21.34 9.93 10.48
C ARG A 20 22.48 10.89 10.80
N GLU A 21 22.29 12.18 10.51
CA GLU A 21 23.31 13.22 10.65
C GLU A 21 23.25 13.94 12.01
N GLY A 22 22.23 13.64 12.83
CA GLY A 22 22.05 14.28 14.14
C GLY A 22 21.59 15.73 14.05
N THR A 23 20.90 16.11 12.98
CA THR A 23 20.36 17.47 12.75
C THR A 23 18.87 17.58 13.09
N ASP A 24 18.33 16.61 13.82
CA ASP A 24 16.98 16.66 14.37
C ASP A 24 16.85 17.79 15.42
N PRO A 25 15.78 18.61 15.40
CA PRO A 25 15.63 19.73 16.33
C PRO A 25 15.51 19.34 17.81
N GLU A 26 15.04 18.13 18.12
CA GLU A 26 14.96 17.61 19.50
C GLU A 26 16.16 16.73 19.85
N GLY A 27 17.21 16.71 19.01
CA GLY A 27 18.47 16.03 19.29
C GLY A 27 18.46 14.52 19.06
N TYR A 28 17.44 13.96 18.41
CA TYR A 28 17.45 12.55 18.03
C TYR A 28 18.54 12.26 16.99
N HIS A 29 19.27 11.17 17.20
CA HIS A 29 20.34 10.73 16.32
C HIS A 29 20.28 9.20 16.17
N VAL A 30 20.23 8.73 14.93
CA VAL A 30 20.15 7.30 14.58
C VAL A 30 21.25 6.99 13.56
N PRO A 31 22.49 6.71 14.02
CA PRO A 31 23.60 6.38 13.12
C PRO A 31 23.26 5.22 12.19
N GLY A 32 23.63 5.35 10.92
CA GLY A 32 23.44 4.28 9.93
C GLY A 32 22.01 4.10 9.43
N LEU A 33 21.08 5.02 9.74
CA LEU A 33 19.73 5.00 9.17
C LEU A 33 19.78 5.24 7.65
N ALA A 34 19.65 4.16 6.87
CA ALA A 34 19.74 4.20 5.42
C ALA A 34 18.54 4.89 4.76
N ASP A 35 18.70 5.41 3.55
CA ASP A 35 17.58 5.95 2.78
C ASP A 35 16.67 4.81 2.28
N LEU A 36 15.38 5.11 2.14
CA LEU A 36 14.40 4.21 1.54
C LEU A 36 14.51 4.23 0.01
N ILE A 37 14.08 3.14 -0.60
CA ILE A 37 14.02 2.95 -2.06
C ILE A 37 12.56 2.85 -2.48
N TRP A 38 12.15 3.59 -3.51
CA TRP A 38 10.79 3.49 -4.03
C TRP A 38 10.53 2.12 -4.68
N ASP A 39 9.43 1.48 -4.29
CA ASP A 39 8.94 0.23 -4.91
C ASP A 39 7.59 0.48 -5.58
N ARG A 40 7.59 0.41 -6.92
CA ARG A 40 6.41 0.71 -7.74
C ARG A 40 5.25 -0.25 -7.49
N GLU A 41 5.53 -1.52 -7.20
CA GLU A 41 4.48 -2.51 -6.95
C GLU A 41 3.85 -2.30 -5.57
N LEU A 42 4.67 -1.95 -4.57
CA LEU A 42 4.18 -1.55 -3.25
C LEU A 42 3.32 -0.27 -3.34
N ALA A 43 3.75 0.71 -4.14
CA ALA A 43 2.96 1.92 -4.40
C ALA A 43 1.63 1.62 -5.12
N ALA A 44 1.63 0.70 -6.08
CA ALA A 44 0.41 0.26 -6.75
C ALA A 44 -0.58 -0.42 -5.80
N GLU A 45 -0.09 -1.16 -4.79
CA GLU A 45 -0.94 -1.68 -3.71
C GLU A 45 -1.50 -0.58 -2.81
N CYS A 46 -0.67 0.39 -2.41
CA CYS A 46 -1.12 1.55 -1.65
C CYS A 46 -2.22 2.31 -2.40
N ARG A 47 -2.07 2.46 -3.73
CA ARG A 47 -3.08 3.05 -4.60
C ARG A 47 -4.39 2.28 -4.55
N ARG A 48 -4.36 0.97 -4.81
CA ARG A 48 -5.57 0.11 -4.75
C ARG A 48 -6.28 0.21 -3.41
N TRP A 49 -5.52 0.32 -2.31
CA TRP A 49 -6.08 0.48 -0.98
C TRP A 49 -6.70 1.85 -0.76
N ALA A 50 -5.98 2.92 -1.11
CA ALA A 50 -6.43 4.30 -0.96
C ALA A 50 -7.71 4.57 -1.76
N GLU A 51 -7.80 4.05 -3.00
CA GLU A 51 -8.95 4.21 -3.89
C GLU A 51 -10.24 3.54 -3.36
N THR A 52 -10.17 2.69 -2.33
CA THR A 52 -11.37 2.18 -1.65
C THR A 52 -12.12 3.25 -0.86
N CYS A 53 -11.45 4.35 -0.49
CA CYS A 53 -12.00 5.42 0.34
C CYS A 53 -12.59 4.92 1.68
N VAL A 54 -11.98 3.88 2.25
CA VAL A 54 -12.26 3.36 3.59
C VAL A 54 -11.00 3.53 4.44
N TYR A 55 -11.04 4.44 5.41
CA TYR A 55 -9.93 4.69 6.33
C TYR A 55 -9.84 3.55 7.35
N GLN A 56 -8.99 2.57 7.05
CA GLN A 56 -8.68 1.45 7.93
C GLN A 56 -7.34 0.82 7.55
N TYR A 57 -6.67 0.21 8.52
CA TYR A 57 -5.44 -0.55 8.27
C TYR A 57 -5.73 -1.83 7.49
N ALA A 58 -4.92 -2.10 6.48
CA ALA A 58 -5.01 -3.34 5.72
C ALA A 58 -4.67 -4.55 6.60
N GLN A 59 -5.43 -5.63 6.40
CA GLN A 59 -5.21 -6.91 7.07
C GLN A 59 -4.32 -7.81 6.21
N ASN A 60 -3.53 -8.68 6.86
CA ASN A 60 -2.71 -9.70 6.19
C ASN A 60 -1.69 -9.14 5.18
N ILE A 61 -1.15 -7.95 5.43
CA ILE A 61 -0.06 -7.37 4.63
C ILE A 61 1.30 -7.73 5.20
N ASN A 62 2.29 -7.95 4.33
CA ASN A 62 3.68 -8.19 4.72
C ASN A 62 4.49 -6.87 4.70
N ALA A 63 3.91 -5.81 5.25
CA ALA A 63 4.48 -4.48 5.29
C ALA A 63 3.96 -3.73 6.52
N GLU A 64 4.72 -2.76 7.00
CA GLU A 64 4.21 -1.75 7.93
C GLU A 64 3.40 -0.72 7.15
N GLU A 65 2.40 -0.09 7.77
CA GLU A 65 1.51 0.86 7.10
C GLU A 65 1.31 2.13 7.92
N ASN A 66 1.37 3.28 7.26
CA ASN A 66 0.92 4.57 7.77
C ASN A 66 -0.26 5.07 6.95
N LEU A 67 -1.26 5.61 7.65
CA LEU A 67 -2.45 6.20 7.07
C LEU A 67 -2.55 7.67 7.52
N ALA A 68 -3.07 8.51 6.64
CA ALA A 68 -3.42 9.88 6.97
C ALA A 68 -4.67 10.31 6.20
N SER A 69 -5.50 11.13 6.83
CA SER A 69 -6.59 11.82 6.15
C SER A 69 -6.64 13.29 6.50
N THR A 70 -7.00 14.12 5.53
CA THR A 70 -7.18 15.56 5.72
C THR A 70 -8.25 16.09 4.77
N THR A 71 -9.10 16.98 5.25
CA THR A 71 -10.03 17.75 4.39
C THR A 71 -9.39 19.00 3.82
N ASN A 72 -8.22 19.40 4.33
CA ASN A 72 -7.46 20.56 3.86
C ASN A 72 -6.32 20.11 2.93
N VAL A 73 -6.05 20.91 1.89
CA VAL A 73 -5.05 20.63 0.84
C VAL A 73 -3.60 20.64 1.37
N ILE A 74 -3.34 21.25 2.54
CA ILE A 74 -1.99 21.53 3.04
C ILE A 74 -1.66 20.64 4.25
N GLY A 75 -1.68 19.33 4.05
CA GLY A 75 -1.15 18.40 5.03
C GLY A 75 -0.29 17.41 4.30
N ASP A 76 1.00 17.71 4.11
CA ASP A 76 1.96 16.66 3.80
C ASP A 76 1.88 15.64 4.96
N PRO A 77 1.39 14.43 4.69
CA PRO A 77 1.18 13.44 5.73
C PRO A 77 2.52 12.98 6.33
N VAL A 78 3.62 13.05 5.58
CA VAL A 78 4.97 12.67 6.05
C VAL A 78 5.46 13.65 7.10
N GLN A 79 5.33 14.96 6.81
CA GLN A 79 5.62 16.01 7.77
C GLN A 79 4.74 15.88 9.03
N LEU A 80 3.45 15.60 8.88
CA LEU A 80 2.54 15.40 10.02
C LEU A 80 2.97 14.22 10.89
N TRP A 81 3.29 13.07 10.29
CA TRP A 81 3.76 11.90 11.04
C TRP A 81 5.06 12.18 11.81
N TYR A 82 5.96 12.98 11.24
CA TYR A 82 7.19 13.40 11.90
C TYR A 82 6.95 14.45 13.01
N ALA A 83 6.13 15.47 12.77
CA ALA A 83 5.83 16.52 13.74
C ALA A 83 5.08 15.97 14.98
N TYR A 84 4.21 14.98 14.78
CA TYR A 84 3.46 14.31 15.85
C TYR A 84 4.12 13.00 16.31
N ARG A 85 5.45 12.89 16.19
CA ARG A 85 6.24 11.69 16.53
C ARG A 85 6.04 11.13 17.93
N ASN A 86 5.70 11.99 18.90
CA ASN A 86 5.48 11.62 20.29
C ASN A 86 4.01 11.27 20.61
N LYS A 87 3.13 11.27 19.60
CA LYS A 87 1.68 11.06 19.76
C LYS A 87 1.17 9.81 19.04
N THR A 88 1.88 9.33 18.02
CA THR A 88 1.42 8.24 17.16
C THR A 88 2.52 7.21 16.92
N GLY A 89 2.13 6.02 16.47
CA GLY A 89 3.08 5.01 15.99
C GLY A 89 3.63 5.27 14.58
N HIS A 90 3.23 6.37 13.92
CA HIS A 90 3.55 6.63 12.52
C HIS A 90 5.04 6.93 12.31
N TYR A 91 5.61 7.77 13.20
CA TYR A 91 7.02 8.13 13.17
C TYR A 91 7.94 6.90 13.24
N ARG A 92 7.65 5.94 14.15
CA ARG A 92 8.45 4.72 14.30
C ARG A 92 8.59 3.94 12.99
N LYS A 93 7.55 3.94 12.15
CA LYS A 93 7.55 3.23 10.86
C LYS A 93 8.38 3.98 9.82
N MET A 94 8.27 5.32 9.77
CA MET A 94 9.10 6.17 8.89
C MET A 94 10.59 5.97 9.15
N VAL A 95 10.98 5.88 10.42
CA VAL A 95 12.39 5.80 10.85
C VAL A 95 12.84 4.38 11.17
N SER A 96 12.07 3.38 10.75
CA SER A 96 12.43 1.98 11.00
C SER A 96 13.77 1.65 10.33
N PRO A 97 14.76 1.12 11.06
CA PRO A 97 16.05 0.74 10.49
C PRO A 97 15.97 -0.51 9.61
N THR A 98 14.90 -1.30 9.73
CA THR A 98 14.69 -2.51 8.92
C THR A 98 13.92 -2.22 7.63
N ALA A 99 13.23 -1.08 7.54
CA ALA A 99 12.55 -0.68 6.32
C ALA A 99 13.58 -0.32 5.23
N VAL A 100 13.42 -0.92 4.06
CA VAL A 100 14.27 -0.69 2.89
C VAL A 100 13.46 -0.07 1.75
N TYR A 101 12.22 -0.53 1.56
CA TYR A 101 11.36 -0.12 0.46
C TYR A 101 10.17 0.69 0.95
N LEU A 102 9.80 1.70 0.15
CA LEU A 102 8.64 2.58 0.36
C LEU A 102 7.70 2.50 -0.85
N GLY A 103 6.41 2.45 -0.59
CA GLY A 103 5.39 2.76 -1.58
C GLY A 103 4.30 3.60 -0.94
N CYS A 104 3.88 4.67 -1.59
CA CYS A 104 2.86 5.58 -1.10
C CYS A 104 1.85 5.89 -2.19
N HIS A 105 0.64 6.27 -1.79
CA HIS A 105 -0.33 6.88 -2.66
C HIS A 105 -1.27 7.79 -1.87
N MET A 106 -1.62 8.93 -2.45
CA MET A 106 -2.68 9.80 -1.96
C MET A 106 -3.78 9.89 -3.01
N THR A 107 -5.02 9.70 -2.59
CA THR A 107 -6.21 9.91 -3.43
C THR A 107 -7.14 10.92 -2.78
N ARG A 108 -7.98 11.57 -3.59
CA ARG A 108 -9.05 12.44 -3.10
C ARG A 108 -10.37 11.66 -3.14
N CYS A 109 -10.95 11.46 -1.97
CA CYS A 109 -12.23 10.80 -1.77
C CYS A 109 -13.36 11.83 -1.68
N ALA A 110 -14.41 11.65 -2.49
CA ALA A 110 -15.64 12.44 -2.35
C ALA A 110 -16.27 12.21 -0.97
N VAL A 111 -16.27 10.94 -0.52
CA VAL A 111 -16.64 10.52 0.83
C VAL A 111 -15.58 9.51 1.29
N LEU A 112 -14.92 9.81 2.41
CA LEU A 112 -14.00 8.91 3.10
C LEU A 112 -14.69 8.36 4.35
N GLN A 113 -14.78 7.04 4.46
CA GLN A 113 -15.41 6.37 5.60
C GLN A 113 -14.37 6.13 6.71
N LEU A 114 -14.56 6.74 7.89
CA LEU A 114 -13.68 6.52 9.05
C LEU A 114 -14.32 5.45 9.93
N VAL A 115 -14.11 4.19 9.54
CA VAL A 115 -14.79 3.02 10.12
C VAL A 115 -14.67 2.97 11.65
N GLN A 116 -13.48 3.23 12.19
CA GLN A 116 -13.24 3.21 13.64
C GLN A 116 -13.97 4.33 14.39
N ALA A 117 -14.19 5.47 13.75
CA ALA A 117 -14.86 6.62 14.35
C ALA A 117 -16.38 6.63 14.06
N GLY A 118 -16.87 5.76 13.18
CA GLY A 118 -18.28 5.73 12.77
C GLY A 118 -18.75 6.99 12.05
N VAL A 119 -17.83 7.75 11.44
CA VAL A 119 -18.13 9.03 10.76
C VAL A 119 -17.60 9.03 9.34
N ASN A 120 -18.16 9.92 8.52
CA ASN A 120 -17.71 10.17 7.15
C ASN A 120 -17.08 11.56 7.05
N GLN A 121 -16.01 11.66 6.25
CA GLN A 121 -15.44 12.95 5.83
C GLN A 121 -15.74 13.17 4.35
N THR A 122 -16.21 14.36 3.99
CA THR A 122 -16.43 14.73 2.59
C THR A 122 -15.21 15.45 2.04
N ASN A 123 -14.92 15.25 0.74
CA ASN A 123 -13.82 15.89 0.04
C ASN A 123 -12.45 15.74 0.72
N ALA A 124 -12.17 14.56 1.28
CA ALA A 124 -10.95 14.30 2.03
C ALA A 124 -9.86 13.70 1.13
N TYR A 125 -8.62 14.11 1.37
CA TYR A 125 -7.44 13.41 0.88
C TYR A 125 -7.13 12.25 1.82
N TYR A 126 -6.92 11.07 1.26
CA TYR A 126 -6.55 9.85 1.99
C TYR A 126 -5.21 9.34 1.46
N THR A 127 -4.24 9.22 2.36
CA THR A 127 -2.90 8.72 2.06
C THR A 127 -2.66 7.37 2.71
N VAL A 128 -2.05 6.46 1.94
CA VAL A 128 -1.55 5.17 2.38
C VAL A 128 -0.06 5.11 2.03
N CYS A 129 0.80 4.88 3.02
CA CYS A 129 2.20 4.57 2.82
C CYS A 129 2.53 3.22 3.45
N ARG A 130 3.28 2.39 2.75
CA ARG A 130 3.73 1.08 3.21
C ARG A 130 5.25 0.97 3.15
N TYR A 131 5.80 0.25 4.13
CA TYR A 131 7.23 0.03 4.30
C TYR A 131 7.53 -1.45 4.31
N SER A 132 8.53 -1.89 3.54
CA SER A 132 8.92 -3.30 3.47
C SER A 132 10.41 -3.51 3.64
N THR A 133 10.78 -4.69 4.14
CA THR A 133 12.16 -5.15 4.27
C THR A 133 12.70 -5.75 2.97
N VAL A 134 11.82 -6.15 2.04
CA VAL A 134 12.19 -6.75 0.75
C VAL A 134 11.34 -6.17 -0.36
N SER A 135 11.88 -6.12 -1.59
CA SER A 135 11.14 -5.60 -2.73
C SER A 135 9.90 -6.46 -3.00
N PHE A 136 8.81 -5.79 -3.31
CA PHE A 136 7.55 -6.42 -3.65
C PHE A 136 7.63 -7.15 -5.00
N SER A 137 8.38 -6.61 -5.95
CA SER A 137 8.66 -7.26 -7.24
C SER A 137 9.35 -8.63 -7.07
N TYR A 138 10.29 -8.73 -6.12
CA TYR A 138 10.96 -9.98 -5.78
C TYR A 138 9.99 -11.00 -5.14
N ARG A 139 9.09 -10.53 -4.28
CA ARG A 139 8.07 -11.37 -3.66
C ARG A 139 7.05 -11.90 -4.66
N TYR A 140 6.55 -11.06 -5.57
CA TYR A 140 5.57 -11.47 -6.58
C TYR A 140 6.13 -12.60 -7.45
N LYS A 141 7.39 -12.50 -7.88
CA LYS A 141 8.09 -13.58 -8.61
C LYS A 141 8.20 -14.87 -7.79
N ARG A 142 8.46 -14.78 -6.48
CA ARG A 142 8.51 -15.95 -5.59
C ARG A 142 7.14 -16.61 -5.41
N HIS A 143 6.06 -15.84 -5.26
CA HIS A 143 4.70 -16.37 -5.15
C HIS A 143 4.20 -16.99 -6.46
N GLN A 144 4.52 -16.41 -7.62
CA GLN A 144 4.23 -17.03 -8.92
C GLN A 144 5.00 -18.34 -9.10
N ASN A 145 6.29 -18.38 -8.72
CA ASN A 145 7.08 -19.62 -8.78
C ASN A 145 6.57 -20.70 -7.82
N HIS A 146 6.05 -20.31 -6.64
CA HIS A 146 5.39 -21.26 -5.74
C HIS A 146 4.04 -21.77 -6.29
N ARG A 147 3.23 -20.89 -6.92
CA ARG A 147 1.95 -21.28 -7.56
C ARG A 147 2.17 -22.16 -8.81
N ALA A 148 3.21 -21.90 -9.58
CA ALA A 148 3.58 -22.72 -10.74
C ALA A 148 4.07 -24.12 -10.33
N ASN A 149 4.62 -24.26 -9.12
CA ASN A 149 5.10 -25.53 -8.57
C ASN A 149 4.13 -26.22 -7.61
N SER A 150 2.99 -25.60 -7.26
CA SER A 150 1.94 -26.25 -6.50
C SER A 150 1.04 -27.05 -7.42
N LYS A 151 0.84 -28.34 -7.12
CA LYS A 151 -0.20 -29.14 -7.77
C LYS A 151 -1.56 -28.46 -7.52
N PRO A 152 -2.41 -28.32 -8.55
CA PRO A 152 -3.72 -27.70 -8.37
C PRO A 152 -4.51 -28.48 -7.32
N ASN A 153 -5.17 -27.75 -6.43
CA ASN A 153 -6.03 -28.38 -5.43
C ASN A 153 -7.32 -28.87 -6.10
N GLU A 154 -7.99 -29.83 -5.46
CA GLU A 154 -9.18 -30.51 -6.00
C GLU A 154 -10.30 -29.52 -6.38
N MET A 155 -10.39 -28.40 -5.66
CA MET A 155 -11.36 -27.33 -5.92
C MET A 155 -11.05 -26.52 -7.20
N GLU A 156 -9.76 -26.25 -7.48
CA GLU A 156 -9.34 -25.63 -8.74
C GLU A 156 -9.56 -26.57 -9.94
N ILE A 157 -9.37 -27.87 -9.75
CA ILE A 157 -9.67 -28.89 -10.76
C ILE A 157 -11.18 -28.95 -11.04
N GLU A 158 -12.01 -28.93 -10.01
CA GLU A 158 -13.46 -28.89 -10.16
C GLU A 158 -13.95 -27.61 -10.85
N MET A 159 -13.35 -26.46 -10.50
CA MET A 159 -13.69 -25.18 -11.13
C MET A 159 -13.26 -25.13 -12.60
N GLN A 160 -12.08 -25.67 -12.95
CA GLN A 160 -11.67 -25.80 -14.35
C GLN A 160 -12.57 -26.78 -15.13
N ASN A 161 -12.94 -27.91 -14.54
CA ASN A 161 -13.88 -28.86 -15.15
C ASN A 161 -15.28 -28.27 -15.34
N PHE A 162 -15.74 -27.43 -14.40
CA PHE A 162 -17.02 -26.72 -14.50
C PHE A 162 -16.99 -25.65 -15.60
N LEU A 163 -15.93 -24.86 -15.67
CA LEU A 163 -15.73 -23.86 -16.74
C LEU A 163 -15.61 -24.53 -18.12
N GLN A 164 -14.93 -25.68 -18.20
CA GLN A 164 -14.80 -26.43 -19.45
C GLN A 164 -16.16 -27.01 -19.89
N LYS A 165 -16.98 -27.51 -18.96
CA LYS A 165 -18.37 -27.95 -19.25
C LYS A 165 -19.27 -26.79 -19.71
N LEU A 166 -19.13 -25.59 -19.15
CA LEU A 166 -19.86 -24.40 -19.61
C LEU A 166 -19.44 -23.99 -21.02
N CYS A 167 -18.14 -24.01 -21.34
CA CYS A 167 -17.64 -23.71 -22.68
C CYS A 167 -18.08 -24.75 -23.74
N TYR A 168 -18.17 -26.04 -23.37
CA TYR A 168 -18.70 -27.07 -24.25
C TYR A 168 -20.22 -26.97 -24.43
N GLY A 169 -20.98 -26.63 -23.37
CA GLY A 169 -22.43 -26.45 -23.44
C GLY A 169 -22.89 -25.25 -24.28
N ILE A 170 -22.12 -24.16 -24.27
CA ILE A 170 -22.39 -22.98 -25.11
C ILE A 170 -22.19 -23.30 -26.61
N ASN A 171 -21.21 -24.13 -26.96
CA ASN A 171 -20.96 -24.53 -28.36
C ASN A 171 -22.08 -25.42 -28.94
N THR A 172 -22.73 -26.25 -28.13
CA THR A 172 -23.88 -27.07 -28.58
C THR A 172 -25.14 -26.21 -28.75
N ALA A 173 -25.38 -25.24 -27.88
CA ALA A 173 -26.52 -24.32 -27.99
C ALA A 173 -26.40 -23.37 -29.21
N PHE A 174 -25.18 -22.93 -29.55
CA PHE A 174 -24.95 -22.07 -30.71
C PHE A 174 -25.10 -22.78 -32.06
N ARG A 175 -24.92 -24.12 -32.11
CA ARG A 175 -25.15 -24.93 -33.31
C ARG A 175 -26.62 -25.28 -33.55
N ALA A 176 -27.44 -25.36 -32.50
CA ALA A 176 -28.87 -25.65 -32.61
C ALA A 176 -29.73 -24.43 -32.98
N LEU A 177 -29.21 -23.20 -32.80
CA LEU A 177 -29.87 -21.96 -33.18
C LEU A 177 -29.54 -21.48 -34.61
N ASN A 178 -28.63 -22.17 -35.30
CA ASN A 178 -28.20 -21.86 -36.68
C ASN A 178 -28.46 -23.02 -37.66
N SER A 179 -29.38 -23.93 -37.33
CA SER A 179 -29.85 -25.03 -38.19
C SER A 179 -31.35 -24.92 -38.45
#